data_AF-A0A2P5L5W8-F1
#
_entry.id   AF-A0A2P5L5W8-F1
#
_cell.length_a   1.000
_cell.length_b   1.000
_cell.length_c   1.000
_cell.angle_alpha   90.00
_cell.angle_beta   90.00
_cell.angle_gamma   90.00
#
_symmetry.space_group_name_H-M   'P 1'
#
loop_
_entity.id
_entity.type
_entity.pdbx_description
1 polymer ?
#
loop_
_entity_poly.entity_id
_entity_poly.type
_entity_poly.pdbx_seq_one_letter_code
_entity_poly.pdbx_strand_id
1 'polypeptide(L)'
;MDDVDRPGSLLQRVCIVLDRYTGKVIDLDDPAEAGPGEIFTHWQWPLHSGQAAGLPGRILVCLTGLACPLLFVTGVIRWCQKRRAYRFKQRSLGSLVR
;
A
#
# COMPACT_ATOMS: atom_id res chain seq x y z
N MET A 1 -24.84 13.58 24.65
CA MET A 1 -26.00 13.32 23.76
C MET A 1 -25.41 12.70 22.53
N ASP A 2 -25.27 11.39 22.61
CA ASP A 2 -24.17 10.66 22.00
C ASP A 2 -24.70 10.00 20.74
N ASP A 3 -24.51 10.70 19.62
CA ASP A 3 -24.94 10.27 18.29
C ASP A 3 -23.86 9.38 17.65
N VAL A 4 -23.58 8.25 18.30
CA VAL A 4 -22.55 7.27 17.87
C VAL A 4 -23.19 6.05 17.19
N ASP A 5 -24.49 6.08 16.89
CA ASP A 5 -25.26 4.94 16.37
C ASP A 5 -25.90 5.23 15.00
N ARG A 6 -25.13 5.79 14.05
CA ARG A 6 -25.57 5.90 12.64
C ARG A 6 -25.31 4.58 11.88
N PRO A 7 -26.35 3.85 11.42
CA PRO A 7 -26.18 2.60 10.69
C PRO A 7 -25.63 2.87 9.29
N GLY A 8 -24.49 2.24 8.96
CA GLY A 8 -23.79 2.39 7.67
C GLY A 8 -22.31 2.77 7.79
N SER A 9 -21.88 3.15 9.00
CA SER A 9 -20.52 3.60 9.27
C SER A 9 -19.53 2.44 9.45
N LEU A 10 -18.83 2.05 8.39
CA LEU A 10 -17.64 1.18 8.52
C LEU A 10 -16.35 1.96 8.79
N LEU A 11 -16.35 3.30 8.63
CA LEU A 11 -15.16 4.16 8.81
C LEU A 11 -15.34 5.35 9.77
N GLN A 12 -16.55 5.56 10.33
CA GLN A 12 -16.92 6.47 11.43
C GLN A 12 -16.06 7.72 11.64
N ARG A 13 -15.84 8.51 10.59
CA ARG A 13 -15.17 9.80 10.72
C ARG A 13 -16.01 10.86 10.01
N VAL A 14 -16.57 11.76 10.81
CA VAL A 14 -17.12 13.02 10.33
C VAL A 14 -16.02 14.05 10.49
N CYS A 15 -15.56 14.65 9.39
CA CYS A 15 -14.59 15.74 9.46
C CYS A 15 -15.36 17.06 9.47
N ILE A 16 -15.16 17.86 10.52
CA ILE A 16 -15.80 19.18 10.64
C ILE A 16 -14.69 20.22 10.56
N VAL A 17 -14.74 21.06 9.54
CA VAL A 17 -13.81 22.18 9.40
C VAL A 17 -14.46 23.42 10.01
N LEU A 18 -13.81 23.99 11.00
CA LEU A 18 -14.28 25.18 11.72
C LEU A 18 -13.43 26.39 11.35
N ASP A 19 -14.10 27.53 11.15
CA ASP A 19 -13.44 28.82 11.09
C ASP A 19 -12.82 29.16 12.46
N ARG A 20 -11.51 29.41 12.47
CA ARG A 20 -10.75 29.60 13.71
C ARG A 20 -11.20 30.81 14.53
N TYR A 21 -11.69 31.87 13.89
CA TYR A 21 -11.97 33.15 14.56
C TYR A 21 -13.44 33.34 14.90
N THR A 22 -14.33 32.76 14.11
CA THR A 22 -15.78 32.90 14.25
C THR A 22 -16.45 31.63 14.78
N GLY A 23 -15.76 30.49 14.78
CA GLY A 23 -16.31 29.20 15.18
C GLY A 23 -17.38 28.67 14.21
N LYS A 24 -17.55 29.30 13.04
CA LYS A 24 -18.53 28.89 12.04
C LYS A 24 -18.06 27.61 11.35
N VAL A 25 -18.96 26.65 11.16
CA VAL A 25 -18.68 25.44 10.36
C VAL A 25 -18.52 25.86 8.90
N ILE A 26 -17.32 25.65 8.36
CA ILE A 26 -16.96 25.93 6.97
C ILE A 26 -17.30 24.73 6.10
N ASP A 27 -17.06 23.53 6.61
CA ASP A 27 -17.21 22.30 5.85
C ASP A 27 -17.57 21.12 6.76
N LEU A 28 -18.41 20.23 6.25
CA LEU A 28 -18.89 19.04 6.95
C LEU A 28 -18.82 17.86 5.98
N ASP A 29 -17.78 17.05 6.15
CA ASP A 29 -17.53 15.87 5.35
C ASP A 29 -18.30 14.69 5.99
N ASP A 30 -19.52 14.47 5.50
CA ASP A 30 -20.39 13.37 5.93
C ASP A 30 -20.25 12.17 4.97
N PRO A 31 -19.75 11.01 5.44
CA PRO A 31 -19.63 9.81 4.62
C PRO A 31 -20.98 9.26 4.10
N ALA A 32 -22.13 9.76 4.57
CA ALA A 32 -23.45 9.42 4.04
C ALA A 32 -23.73 10.00 2.64
N GLU A 33 -23.05 11.08 2.24
CA GLU A 33 -23.19 11.70 0.90
C GLU A 33 -22.03 11.37 -0.04
N ALA A 34 -21.11 10.48 0.37
CA ALA A 34 -19.93 10.11 -0.39
C ALA A 34 -20.29 9.42 -1.72
N GLY A 35 -19.76 9.96 -2.82
CA GLY A 35 -19.91 9.35 -4.14
C GLY A 35 -19.20 8.00 -4.27
N PRO A 36 -19.49 7.20 -5.32
CA PRO A 36 -18.88 5.87 -5.50
C PRO A 36 -17.34 5.87 -5.53
N GLY A 37 -16.73 6.93 -6.08
CA GLY A 37 -15.27 7.09 -6.13
C GLY A 37 -14.65 7.46 -4.77
N GLU A 38 -15.40 8.17 -3.94
CA GLU A 38 -15.01 8.58 -2.60
C GLU A 38 -15.07 7.39 -1.67
N ILE A 39 -16.14 6.59 -1.76
CA ILE A 39 -16.27 5.29 -1.12
C ILE A 39 -15.07 4.39 -1.48
N PHE A 40 -14.72 4.27 -2.77
CA PHE A 40 -13.55 3.47 -3.18
C PHE A 40 -12.24 3.93 -2.53
N THR A 41 -12.01 5.25 -2.47
CA THR A 41 -10.83 5.83 -1.83
C THR A 41 -10.81 5.56 -0.33
N HIS A 42 -11.97 5.66 0.33
CA HIS A 42 -12.15 5.31 1.74
C HIS A 42 -11.85 3.83 2.01
N TRP A 43 -12.20 2.92 1.09
CA TRP A 43 -11.90 1.48 1.20
C TRP A 43 -10.42 1.12 1.04
N GLN A 44 -9.59 1.99 0.45
CA GLN A 44 -8.16 1.70 0.30
C GLN A 44 -7.45 1.59 1.65
N TRP A 45 -7.79 2.43 2.63
CA TRP A 45 -7.16 2.42 3.95
C TRP A 45 -7.38 1.11 4.74
N PRO A 46 -8.62 0.59 4.91
CA PRO A 46 -8.86 -0.68 5.58
C PRO A 46 -8.32 -1.88 4.79
N LEU A 47 -8.29 -1.81 3.46
CA LEU A 47 -7.71 -2.87 2.61
C LEU A 47 -6.18 -2.91 2.72
N HIS A 48 -5.53 -1.75 2.71
CA HIS A 48 -4.07 -1.61 2.80
C HIS A 48 -3.53 -1.95 4.19
N SER A 49 -4.28 -1.62 5.25
CA SER A 49 -3.93 -2.00 6.63
C SER A 49 -4.26 -3.46 6.97
N GLY A 50 -4.92 -4.19 6.06
CA GLY A 50 -5.41 -5.54 6.29
C GLY A 50 -6.54 -5.61 7.32
N GLN A 51 -7.04 -4.47 7.80
CA GLN A 51 -8.08 -4.38 8.81
C GLN A 51 -9.44 -4.86 8.27
N ALA A 52 -9.67 -4.73 6.96
CA ALA A 52 -10.90 -5.18 6.30
C ALA A 52 -11.19 -6.69 6.48
N ALA A 53 -10.16 -7.53 6.59
CA ALA A 53 -10.30 -8.97 6.80
C ALA A 53 -9.79 -9.43 8.18
N GLY A 54 -9.46 -8.50 9.09
CA GLY A 54 -8.94 -8.81 10.41
C GLY A 54 -7.54 -9.48 10.39
N LEU A 55 -7.39 -10.58 11.14
CA LEU A 55 -6.11 -11.30 11.28
C LEU A 55 -5.53 -11.85 9.95
N PRO A 56 -6.31 -12.53 9.07
CA PRO A 56 -5.78 -13.01 7.80
C PRO A 56 -5.38 -11.87 6.85
N GLY A 57 -6.09 -10.74 6.88
CA GLY A 57 -5.74 -9.55 6.10
C GLY A 57 -4.37 -8.99 6.49
N ARG A 58 -4.09 -8.90 7.79
CA ARG A 58 -2.78 -8.48 8.31
C ARG A 58 -1.65 -9.42 7.88
N ILE A 59 -1.89 -10.75 7.90
CA ILE A 59 -0.89 -11.73 7.44
C ILE A 59 -0.59 -11.53 5.95
N LEU A 60 -1.61 -11.37 5.11
CA LEU A 60 -1.43 -11.13 3.68
C LEU A 60 -0.64 -9.85 3.41
N VAL A 61 -0.94 -8.76 4.11
CA VAL A 61 -0.19 -7.48 3.98
C VAL A 61 1.27 -7.64 4.41
N CYS A 62 1.54 -8.40 5.47
CA CYS A 62 2.92 -8.72 5.85
C CYS A 62 3.63 -9.54 4.76
N LEU A 63 2.96 -10.52 4.16
CA LEU A 63 3.52 -11.35 3.09
C LEU A 63 3.80 -10.54 1.81
N THR A 64 2.91 -9.63 1.42
CA THR A 64 3.15 -8.76 0.26
C THR A 64 4.31 -7.80 0.52
N GLY A 65 4.43 -7.28 1.75
CA GLY A 65 5.60 -6.50 2.17
C GLY A 65 6.91 -7.28 2.06
N LEU A 66 6.91 -8.56 2.45
CA LEU A 66 8.07 -9.46 2.31
C LEU A 66 8.38 -9.87 0.87
N ALA A 67 7.39 -9.85 -0.03
CA ALA A 67 7.62 -10.15 -1.44
C ALA A 67 8.57 -9.14 -2.10
N CYS A 68 8.52 -7.87 -1.70
CA CYS A 68 9.35 -6.80 -2.26
C CYS A 68 10.87 -7.04 -2.07
N PRO A 69 11.40 -7.27 -0.83
CA PRO A 69 12.80 -7.60 -0.64
C PRO A 69 13.19 -8.96 -1.24
N LEU A 70 12.28 -9.95 -1.24
CA LEU A 70 12.55 -11.24 -1.88
C LEU A 70 12.80 -11.11 -3.39
N LEU A 71 11.94 -10.37 -4.08
CA LEU A 71 12.11 -10.09 -5.51
C LEU A 71 13.38 -9.29 -5.79
N PHE A 72 13.71 -8.33 -4.92
CA PHE A 72 14.95 -7.57 -5.04
C PHE A 72 16.19 -8.47 -4.92
N VAL A 73 16.25 -9.29 -3.86
CA VAL A 73 17.38 -10.22 -3.61
C VAL A 73 17.51 -11.23 -4.74
N THR A 74 16.40 -11.82 -5.20
CA THR A 74 16.44 -12.78 -6.32
C THR A 74 16.91 -12.14 -7.62
N GLY A 75 16.49 -10.90 -7.91
CA GLY A 75 16.98 -10.11 -9.04
C GLY A 75 18.49 -9.87 -8.99
N VAL A 76 19.02 -9.47 -7.84
CA VAL A 76 20.47 -9.26 -7.62
C VAL A 76 21.24 -10.57 -7.80
N ILE A 77 20.74 -11.69 -7.26
CA ILE A 77 21.35 -13.01 -7.44
C ILE A 77 21.43 -13.37 -8.92
N ARG A 78 20.31 -13.25 -9.66
CA ARG A 78 20.27 -13.56 -11.10
C ARG A 78 21.20 -12.66 -11.90
N TRP A 79 21.27 -11.38 -11.57
CA TRP A 79 22.19 -10.44 -12.21
C TRP A 79 23.65 -10.85 -11.99
N CYS A 80 24.03 -11.21 -10.77
CA CYS A 80 25.38 -11.68 -10.44
C CYS A 80 25.73 -12.99 -11.16
N GLN A 81 24.80 -13.94 -11.25
CA GLN A 81 24.97 -15.19 -12.01
C GLN A 81 25.23 -14.92 -13.48
N LYS A 82 24.39 -14.07 -14.11
CA LYS A 82 24.52 -13.69 -15.52
C LYS A 82 25.86 -12.98 -15.78
N ARG A 83 26.26 -12.05 -14.89
CA ARG A 83 27.53 -11.32 -15.00
C ARG A 83 28.75 -12.25 -14.85
N ARG A 84 28.70 -13.24 -13.95
CA ARG A 84 29.75 -14.28 -13.82
C ARG A 84 29.90 -15.09 -15.11
N ALA A 85 28.80 -15.56 -15.69
CA ALA A 85 28.82 -16.34 -16.92
C ALA A 85 29.45 -15.58 -18.10
N TYR A 86 29.14 -14.29 -18.27
CA TYR A 86 29.76 -13.47 -19.31
C TYR A 86 31.26 -13.29 -19.12
N ARG A 87 31.74 -13.10 -17.88
CA ARG A 87 33.18 -13.00 -17.60
C ARG A 87 33.93 -14.29 -17.91
N PHE A 88 33.32 -15.45 -17.66
CA PHE A 88 33.92 -16.74 -18.04
C PHE A 88 34.02 -16.92 -19.55
N LYS A 89 32.98 -16.54 -20.31
CA LYS A 89 32.99 -16.61 -21.78
C LYS A 89 34.05 -15.69 -22.41
N GLN A 90 34.27 -14.50 -21.84
CA GLN A 90 35.33 -13.59 -22.30
C GLN A 90 36.73 -14.13 -22.02
N ARG A 91 36.94 -14.81 -20.88
CA ARG A 91 38.22 -15.45 -20.54
C ARG A 91 38.57 -16.61 -21.47
N SER A 92 37.59 -17.43 -21.86
CA SER A 92 37.82 -18.55 -22.78
C SER A 92 38.03 -18.12 -24.23
N LEU A 93 37.38 -17.02 -24.66
CA LEU A 93 37.62 -16.45 -26.00
C LEU A 93 39.00 -15.76 -26.09
N GLY A 94 39.43 -15.09 -25.01
CA GLY A 94 40.76 -14.48 -24.95
C GLY A 94 41.92 -15.47 -24.94
N SER A 95 41.69 -16.74 -24.53
CA SER A 95 42.73 -17.78 -24.57
C SER A 95 42.82 -18.53 -25.89
N LEU A 96 41.84 -18.39 -26.78
CA LEU A 96 41.82 -19.04 -28.11
C LEU A 96 42.37 -18.13 -29.22
N VAL A 97 42.48 -16.83 -28.98
CA VAL A 97 42.95 -15.82 -29.94
C VAL A 97 44.45 -15.52 -29.77
N ARG A 98 45.11 -16.12 -28.78
CA ARG A 98 46.55 -15.96 -28.50
C ARG A 98 47.25 -17.29 -28.75
#